data_AF-A0A069RI12-F1
#
_entry.id   AF-A0A069RI12-F1
#
_cell.length_a   1.000
_cell.length_b   1.000
_cell.length_c   1.000
_cell.angle_alpha   90.00
_cell.angle_beta   90.00
_cell.angle_gamma   90.00
#
_symmetry.space_group_name_H-M   'P 1'
#
loop_
_entity.id
_entity.type
_entity.pdbx_description
1 polymer ?
#
loop_
_entity_poly.entity_id
_entity_poly.type
_entity_poly.pdbx_seq_one_letter_code
_entity_poly.pdbx_strand_id
1 'polypeptide(L)'
;MKKIGLYAFALSALLIFSFGIAYCEDNGETVTIYRNKAKIDVNGERLNADNFIYNGTTYVPLRAISEILGKSVGWNAFTNVASIDNKKYEKNQISKLLPQKTGYRWIYNGFAEYAHEMTLDSIKDEYQKMTYFIRGEVEDLSDGESKSDMGIDITYIISENSLIQEKTEKAMLDSKFDRITLIKTPLVAGTFWSEKLTDSSGKGTSINSIITKVEIDEDGLKQYTVRYEDINSSYYEERIIKEGAGVISVEKLLELEDSTFPVSYFLYLSGDVKRVDVKIYFPDKKAEKVHMEKRNIFIDDAKIAQGAMQTLMRGPIDDNLAGAIPIGTRLLDISISNGVCYVDFSREFIDNHSGGSASELMTLASIVNTLTEFDSVKKVQILVEGKKGETLGNILLDVPLERMDNLIGEQLASIEELSSHSQSLERLSEGCNC
;
A
#
# COMPACT_ATOMS: atom_id res chain seq x y z
N MET A 1 -38.62 -95.80 -28.36
CA MET A 1 -37.64 -96.51 -29.22
C MET A 1 -37.33 -95.65 -30.44
N LYS A 2 -36.05 -95.24 -30.64
CA LYS A 2 -35.38 -94.69 -31.86
C LYS A 2 -35.98 -93.40 -32.48
N LYS A 3 -35.25 -92.43 -33.04
CA LYS A 3 -33.88 -91.88 -33.04
C LYS A 3 -34.06 -90.50 -33.77
N ILE A 4 -33.58 -89.37 -33.22
CA ILE A 4 -32.42 -88.57 -33.70
C ILE A 4 -32.53 -88.14 -35.19
N GLY A 5 -32.42 -86.88 -35.60
CA GLY A 5 -32.08 -85.61 -34.95
C GLY A 5 -32.29 -84.48 -35.98
N LEU A 6 -32.79 -83.34 -35.51
CA LEU A 6 -33.33 -82.24 -36.32
C LEU A 6 -32.33 -81.06 -36.34
N TYR A 7 -32.15 -80.51 -37.54
CA TYR A 7 -31.42 -79.30 -37.92
C TYR A 7 -31.30 -78.22 -36.84
N ALA A 8 -30.06 -77.80 -36.51
CA ALA A 8 -29.79 -76.63 -35.70
C ALA A 8 -28.70 -75.76 -36.34
N PHE A 9 -29.14 -74.60 -36.85
CA PHE A 9 -28.51 -73.28 -36.70
C PHE A 9 -26.98 -73.22 -36.59
N ALA A 10 -26.32 -72.82 -37.67
CA ALA A 10 -24.97 -72.27 -37.65
C ALA A 10 -24.92 -70.97 -38.46
N LEU A 11 -25.37 -69.87 -37.87
CA LEU A 11 -25.14 -68.52 -38.42
C LEU A 11 -25.20 -67.46 -37.30
N SER A 12 -24.26 -67.50 -36.35
CA SER A 12 -23.93 -66.35 -35.48
C SER A 12 -22.67 -66.63 -34.63
N ALA A 13 -21.51 -66.17 -35.08
CA ALA A 13 -20.37 -65.81 -34.22
C ALA A 13 -19.36 -65.00 -35.05
N LEU A 14 -19.65 -63.70 -35.14
CA LEU A 14 -18.82 -62.65 -35.73
C LEU A 14 -17.79 -62.18 -34.68
N LEU A 15 -16.59 -61.82 -35.15
CA LEU A 15 -15.52 -61.05 -34.46
C LEU A 15 -14.75 -61.74 -33.33
N ILE A 16 -13.65 -62.42 -33.69
CA ILE A 16 -12.49 -62.57 -32.81
C ILE A 16 -11.61 -61.34 -33.02
N PHE A 17 -11.61 -60.44 -32.03
CA PHE A 17 -10.66 -59.34 -31.89
C PHE A 17 -9.24 -59.93 -31.78
N SER A 18 -8.44 -59.79 -32.82
CA SER A 18 -6.99 -59.91 -32.72
C SER A 18 -6.45 -58.67 -32.00
N PHE A 19 -6.42 -58.73 -30.66
CA PHE A 19 -5.56 -57.83 -29.89
C PHE A 19 -4.11 -58.18 -30.21
N GLY A 20 -3.51 -57.43 -31.15
CA GLY A 20 -2.06 -57.34 -31.20
C GLY A 20 -1.60 -56.69 -29.90
N ILE A 21 -0.95 -57.47 -29.04
CA ILE A 21 -0.22 -56.91 -27.91
C ILE A 21 1.02 -56.24 -28.50
N ALA A 22 1.01 -54.91 -28.57
CA ALA A 22 2.20 -54.14 -28.86
C ALA A 22 3.06 -54.13 -27.59
N TYR A 23 4.18 -54.86 -27.61
CA TYR A 23 5.24 -54.64 -26.64
C TYR A 23 5.96 -53.36 -27.05
N CYS A 24 5.85 -52.31 -26.23
CA CYS A 24 6.78 -51.19 -26.28
C CYS A 24 8.07 -51.68 -25.62
N GLU A 25 9.09 -51.95 -26.42
CA GLU A 25 10.44 -52.18 -25.90
C GLU A 25 10.93 -50.86 -25.31
N ASP A 26 11.13 -50.81 -24.00
CA ASP A 26 11.77 -49.68 -23.32
C ASP A 26 13.24 -49.65 -23.78
N ASN A 27 13.48 -48.95 -24.89
CA ASN A 27 14.83 -48.68 -25.41
C ASN A 27 15.57 -47.62 -24.56
N GLY A 28 15.21 -47.46 -23.29
CA GLY A 28 15.92 -46.61 -22.35
C GLY A 28 17.35 -47.12 -22.12
N GLU A 29 18.34 -46.44 -22.68
CA GLU A 29 19.74 -46.69 -22.35
C GLU A 29 20.02 -46.23 -20.91
N THR A 30 20.58 -47.13 -20.10
CA THR A 30 21.02 -46.77 -18.75
C THR A 30 22.35 -46.02 -18.82
N VAL A 31 22.36 -44.80 -18.32
CA VAL A 31 23.55 -43.94 -18.29
C VAL A 31 24.14 -43.93 -16.88
N THR A 32 25.41 -44.30 -16.76
CA THR A 32 26.15 -44.15 -15.50
C THR A 32 26.70 -42.73 -15.39
N ILE A 33 26.36 -42.04 -14.29
CA ILE A 33 26.92 -40.73 -13.94
C ILE A 33 27.59 -40.79 -12.56
N TYR A 34 28.67 -40.02 -12.38
CA TYR A 34 29.32 -39.86 -11.08
C TYR A 34 29.03 -38.48 -10.53
N ARG A 35 28.16 -38.39 -9.51
CA ARG A 35 27.78 -37.11 -8.91
C ARG A 35 28.82 -36.61 -7.90
N ASN A 36 29.08 -35.31 -7.93
CA ASN A 36 29.84 -34.55 -6.94
C ASN A 36 31.24 -35.13 -6.66
N LYS A 37 31.88 -35.70 -7.69
CA LYS A 37 33.26 -36.21 -7.62
C LYS A 37 34.30 -35.19 -8.07
N ALA A 38 33.92 -34.19 -8.85
CA ALA A 38 34.82 -33.14 -9.29
C ALA A 38 34.86 -31.99 -8.28
N LYS A 39 36.07 -31.47 -8.03
CA LYS A 39 36.31 -30.19 -7.37
C LYS A 39 36.57 -29.17 -8.46
N ILE A 40 35.82 -28.07 -8.46
CA ILE A 40 35.85 -27.07 -9.52
C ILE A 40 36.28 -25.75 -8.91
N ASP A 41 37.39 -25.20 -9.38
CA ASP A 41 37.85 -23.86 -9.02
C ASP A 41 37.75 -22.98 -10.28
N VAL A 42 37.18 -21.79 -10.14
CA VAL A 42 37.04 -20.81 -11.22
C VAL A 42 37.74 -19.53 -10.75
N ASN A 43 38.76 -19.09 -11.48
CA ASN A 43 39.58 -17.92 -11.11
C ASN A 43 40.17 -17.97 -9.68
N GLY A 44 40.44 -19.17 -9.16
CA GLY A 44 40.98 -19.36 -7.80
C GLY A 44 39.92 -19.40 -6.70
N GLU A 45 38.65 -19.19 -7.03
CA GLU A 45 37.52 -19.38 -6.10
C GLU A 45 36.92 -20.77 -6.26
N ARG A 46 36.66 -21.44 -5.13
CA ARG A 46 36.06 -22.77 -5.13
C ARG A 46 34.56 -22.67 -5.43
N LEU A 47 34.11 -23.30 -6.51
CA LEU A 47 32.69 -23.45 -6.81
C LEU A 47 32.08 -24.58 -5.95
N ASN A 48 31.15 -24.23 -5.08
CA ASN A 48 30.35 -25.20 -4.32
C ASN A 48 28.98 -25.40 -4.98
N ALA A 49 28.94 -26.19 -6.05
CA ALA A 49 27.71 -26.53 -6.75
C ALA A 49 27.70 -28.00 -7.18
N ASP A 50 26.49 -28.55 -7.30
CA ASP A 50 26.30 -29.91 -7.78
C ASP A 50 26.89 -30.08 -9.18
N ASN A 51 27.70 -31.12 -9.35
CA ASN A 51 28.28 -31.50 -10.63
C ASN A 51 28.11 -32.98 -10.85
N PHE A 52 28.19 -33.41 -12.11
CA PHE A 52 28.27 -34.84 -12.41
C PHE A 52 29.23 -35.09 -13.56
N ILE A 53 29.84 -36.25 -13.57
CA ILE A 53 30.71 -36.71 -14.65
C ILE A 53 29.91 -37.72 -15.47
N TYR A 54 29.77 -37.45 -16.75
CA TYR A 54 29.19 -38.34 -17.73
C TYR A 54 30.11 -38.44 -18.95
N ASN A 55 30.48 -39.67 -19.30
CA ASN A 55 31.39 -39.98 -20.41
C ASN A 55 32.69 -39.15 -20.39
N GLY A 56 33.34 -39.05 -19.23
CA GLY A 56 34.56 -38.27 -19.02
C GLY A 56 34.37 -36.74 -19.01
N THR A 57 33.16 -36.24 -19.26
CA THR A 57 32.83 -34.81 -19.25
C THR A 57 32.20 -34.41 -17.92
N THR A 58 32.73 -33.37 -17.29
CA THR A 58 32.14 -32.79 -16.07
C THR A 58 31.08 -31.77 -16.45
N TYR A 59 29.84 -32.02 -16.05
CA TYR A 59 28.71 -31.12 -16.18
C TYR A 59 28.54 -30.31 -14.91
N VAL A 60 28.37 -29.01 -15.09
CA VAL A 60 28.30 -28.01 -14.03
C VAL A 60 27.11 -27.09 -14.26
N PRO A 61 26.49 -26.52 -13.21
CA PRO A 61 25.33 -25.67 -13.39
C PRO A 61 25.74 -24.39 -14.11
N LEU A 62 25.15 -24.15 -15.27
CA LEU A 62 25.46 -23.00 -16.11
C LEU A 62 25.37 -21.68 -15.34
N ARG A 63 24.35 -21.55 -14.48
CA ARG A 63 24.16 -20.41 -13.59
C ARG A 63 25.35 -20.18 -12.67
N ALA A 64 25.81 -21.23 -12.00
CA ALA A 64 26.86 -21.13 -11.00
C ALA A 64 28.22 -20.74 -11.62
N ILE A 65 28.55 -21.30 -12.79
CA ILE A 65 29.75 -20.89 -13.55
C ILE A 65 29.62 -19.45 -14.03
N SER A 66 28.46 -19.08 -14.60
CA SER A 66 28.25 -17.74 -15.14
C SER A 66 28.34 -16.66 -14.05
N GLU A 67 27.76 -16.91 -12.88
CA GLU A 67 27.78 -15.96 -11.76
C GLU A 67 29.19 -15.75 -11.19
N ILE A 68 30.01 -16.81 -11.04
CA ILE A 68 31.42 -16.67 -10.63
C ILE A 68 32.24 -15.92 -11.69
N LEU A 69 31.90 -16.10 -12.98
CA LEU A 69 32.50 -15.32 -14.07
C LEU A 69 31.98 -13.87 -14.16
N GLY A 70 31.19 -13.41 -13.18
CA GLY A 70 30.66 -12.05 -13.12
C GLY A 70 29.58 -11.77 -14.16
N LYS A 71 28.91 -12.80 -14.67
CA LYS A 71 27.80 -12.70 -15.63
C LYS A 71 26.45 -12.88 -14.92
N SER A 72 25.40 -12.31 -15.50
CA SER A 72 24.02 -12.55 -15.08
C SER A 72 23.38 -13.62 -15.95
N VAL A 73 22.60 -14.53 -15.33
CA VAL A 73 21.84 -15.56 -16.05
C VAL A 73 20.35 -15.32 -15.90
N GLY A 74 19.69 -14.98 -17.02
CA GLY A 74 18.25 -14.74 -17.12
C GLY A 74 17.49 -15.95 -17.67
N TRP A 75 16.22 -16.07 -17.27
CA TRP A 75 15.26 -17.02 -17.86
C TRP A 75 14.00 -16.25 -18.26
N ASN A 76 13.63 -16.31 -19.54
CA ASN A 76 12.35 -15.82 -20.02
C ASN A 76 11.38 -17.00 -20.14
N ALA A 77 10.41 -17.08 -19.24
CA ALA A 77 9.43 -18.16 -19.20
C ALA A 77 8.42 -18.12 -20.36
N PHE A 78 8.16 -16.95 -20.95
CA PHE A 78 7.26 -16.80 -22.10
C PHE A 78 7.90 -17.32 -23.38
N THR A 79 9.21 -17.14 -23.55
CA THR A 79 9.94 -17.54 -24.76
C THR A 79 10.77 -18.81 -24.59
N ASN A 80 10.87 -19.36 -23.38
CA ASN A 80 11.75 -20.48 -23.01
C ASN A 80 13.22 -20.24 -23.37
N VAL A 81 13.71 -19.01 -23.17
CA VAL A 81 15.09 -18.62 -23.50
C VAL A 81 15.90 -18.38 -22.23
N ALA A 82 17.05 -19.05 -22.13
CA ALA A 82 18.10 -18.71 -21.17
C ALA A 82 19.11 -17.74 -21.80
N SER A 83 19.54 -16.73 -21.06
CA SER A 83 20.53 -15.72 -21.50
C SER A 83 21.69 -15.61 -20.52
N ILE A 84 22.88 -15.29 -21.03
CA ILE A 84 24.07 -14.98 -20.24
C ILE A 84 24.58 -13.61 -20.71
N ASP A 85 24.58 -12.64 -19.82
CA ASP A 85 24.94 -11.27 -20.13
C ASP A 85 26.00 -10.72 -19.18
N ASN A 86 26.67 -9.63 -19.57
CA ASN A 86 27.44 -8.84 -18.61
C ASN A 86 26.50 -8.33 -17.51
N LYS A 87 26.94 -8.37 -16.24
CA LYS A 87 26.24 -7.65 -15.17
C LYS A 87 26.11 -6.18 -15.58
N LYS A 88 24.91 -5.78 -16.00
CA LYS A 88 24.56 -4.38 -16.19
C LYS A 88 24.11 -3.87 -14.83
N TYR A 89 24.92 -3.01 -14.25
CA TYR A 89 24.55 -2.30 -13.03
C TYR A 89 23.51 -1.25 -13.40
N GLU A 90 22.25 -1.55 -13.10
CA GLU A 90 21.11 -0.70 -13.46
C GLU A 90 20.67 0.19 -12.28
N LYS A 91 21.64 0.58 -11.44
CA LYS A 91 21.45 1.52 -10.32
C LYS A 91 20.67 2.76 -10.76
N ASN A 92 21.02 3.35 -11.90
CA ASN A 92 20.36 4.54 -12.46
C ASN A 92 18.93 4.29 -12.96
N GLN A 93 18.55 3.03 -13.23
CA GLN A 93 17.17 2.70 -13.57
C GLN A 93 16.34 2.53 -12.30
N ILE A 94 16.86 1.77 -11.33
CA ILE A 94 16.17 1.52 -10.05
C ILE A 94 16.05 2.83 -9.25
N SER A 95 17.05 3.73 -9.31
CA SER A 95 16.98 5.00 -8.59
C SER A 95 15.81 5.86 -9.06
N LYS A 96 15.36 5.74 -10.31
CA LYS A 96 14.16 6.43 -10.80
C LYS A 96 12.87 5.96 -10.14
N LEU A 97 12.88 4.82 -9.45
CA LEU A 97 11.75 4.36 -8.65
C LEU A 97 11.61 5.14 -7.35
N LEU A 98 12.66 5.81 -6.87
CA LEU A 98 12.65 6.48 -5.56
C LEU A 98 12.75 8.01 -5.70
N PRO A 99 12.29 8.77 -4.69
CA PRO A 99 12.45 10.23 -4.68
C PRO A 99 13.91 10.65 -4.67
N GLN A 100 14.23 11.72 -5.39
CA GLN A 100 15.62 12.19 -5.53
C GLN A 100 16.01 13.33 -4.58
N LYS A 101 15.08 13.79 -3.72
CA LYS A 101 15.27 14.94 -2.82
C LYS A 101 14.92 14.55 -1.39
N THR A 102 15.81 14.85 -0.44
CA THR A 102 15.54 14.71 1.00
C THR A 102 14.39 15.61 1.44
N GLY A 103 13.71 15.24 2.51
CA GLY A 103 12.48 15.88 2.96
C GLY A 103 11.24 15.48 2.16
N TYR A 104 11.38 14.64 1.14
CA TYR A 104 10.24 13.97 0.51
C TYR A 104 9.48 13.17 1.57
N ARG A 105 8.17 13.33 1.62
CA ARG A 105 7.33 12.58 2.55
C ARG A 105 6.39 11.63 1.84
N TRP A 106 6.02 10.58 2.54
CA TRP A 106 4.96 9.67 2.19
C TRP A 106 3.93 9.67 3.31
N ILE A 107 2.66 9.72 2.95
CA ILE A 107 1.55 9.65 3.89
C ILE A 107 0.63 8.55 3.37
N TYR A 108 0.49 7.49 4.16
CA TYR A 108 -0.30 6.33 3.79
C TYR A 108 -1.54 6.25 4.66
N ASN A 109 -2.62 5.73 4.07
CA ASN A 109 -3.84 5.34 4.77
C ASN A 109 -4.19 3.91 4.37
N GLY A 110 -4.94 3.20 5.20
CA GLY A 110 -5.27 1.80 4.92
C GLY A 110 -6.41 1.25 5.77
N PHE A 111 -6.41 -0.08 5.84
CA PHE A 111 -7.39 -0.89 6.57
C PHE A 111 -7.57 -0.44 8.03
N ALA A 112 -8.83 -0.43 8.50
CA ALA A 112 -9.20 -0.16 9.90
C ALA A 112 -8.55 1.11 10.49
N GLU A 113 -8.67 2.23 9.78
CA GLU A 113 -8.15 3.55 10.19
C GLU A 113 -6.62 3.63 10.28
N TYR A 114 -5.91 2.59 9.83
CA TYR A 114 -4.46 2.59 9.78
C TYR A 114 -3.93 3.76 8.96
N ALA A 115 -3.01 4.51 9.54
CA ALA A 115 -2.28 5.57 8.88
C ALA A 115 -0.83 5.59 9.38
N HIS A 116 0.08 5.98 8.50
CA HIS A 116 1.46 6.26 8.89
C HIS A 116 2.08 7.27 7.92
N GLU A 117 3.09 7.95 8.43
CA GLU A 117 3.87 8.90 7.65
C GLU A 117 5.34 8.50 7.63
N MET A 118 6.04 8.88 6.57
CA MET A 118 7.48 8.71 6.45
C MET A 118 8.11 9.94 5.80
N THR A 119 9.37 10.21 6.12
CA THR A 119 10.20 11.27 5.56
C THR A 119 11.55 10.71 5.13
N LEU A 120 12.01 11.11 3.95
CA LEU A 120 13.35 10.80 3.44
C LEU A 120 14.39 11.70 4.11
N ASP A 121 15.09 11.17 5.12
CA ASP A 121 16.08 11.91 5.91
C ASP A 121 17.37 12.15 5.11
N SER A 122 17.92 11.11 4.48
CA SER A 122 19.18 11.23 3.75
C SER A 122 19.35 10.19 2.65
N ILE A 123 20.21 10.52 1.69
CA ILE A 123 20.60 9.65 0.57
C ILE A 123 22.13 9.54 0.59
N LYS A 124 22.65 8.30 0.59
CA LYS A 124 24.07 8.01 0.38
C LYS A 124 24.26 7.41 -1.01
N ASP A 125 25.04 8.11 -1.83
CA ASP A 125 25.42 7.67 -3.17
C ASP A 125 26.86 7.11 -3.12
N GLU A 126 26.98 5.81 -3.30
CA GLU A 126 28.25 5.09 -3.30
C GLU A 126 28.48 4.38 -4.65
N TYR A 127 29.70 3.94 -4.92
CA TYR A 127 29.97 3.19 -6.15
C TYR A 127 29.10 1.91 -6.20
N GLN A 128 28.28 1.81 -7.25
CA GLN A 128 27.32 0.71 -7.48
C GLN A 128 26.28 0.46 -6.37
N LYS A 129 26.17 1.35 -5.39
CA LYS A 129 25.20 1.27 -4.29
C LYS A 129 24.55 2.62 -4.04
N MET A 130 23.26 2.64 -3.76
CA MET A 130 22.56 3.84 -3.27
C MET A 130 21.77 3.44 -2.04
N THR A 131 21.83 4.24 -0.98
CA THR A 131 21.12 3.95 0.27
C THR A 131 20.27 5.15 0.66
N TYR A 132 18.98 4.93 0.91
CA TYR A 132 18.02 5.94 1.34
C TYR A 132 17.65 5.61 2.79
N PHE A 133 17.77 6.60 3.67
CA PHE A 133 17.40 6.49 5.07
C PHE A 133 16.10 7.23 5.29
N ILE A 134 15.09 6.53 5.77
CA ILE A 134 13.71 6.99 5.89
C ILE A 134 13.29 6.78 7.34
N ARG A 135 12.63 7.80 7.90
CA ARG A 135 12.02 7.72 9.24
C ARG A 135 10.55 8.02 9.17
N GLY A 136 9.79 7.48 10.09
CA GLY A 136 8.35 7.67 10.12
C GLY A 136 7.74 7.29 11.44
N GLU A 137 6.42 7.41 11.48
CA GLU A 137 5.61 6.99 12.62
C GLU A 137 4.26 6.48 12.14
N VAL A 138 3.72 5.49 12.84
CA VAL A 138 2.31 5.07 12.72
C VAL A 138 1.46 6.04 13.54
N GLU A 139 0.30 6.44 13.00
CA GLU A 139 -0.62 7.32 13.71
C GLU A 139 -1.18 6.61 14.96
N ASP A 140 -1.05 7.24 16.12
CA ASP A 140 -1.58 6.72 17.37
C ASP A 140 -3.05 7.13 17.54
N LEU A 141 -3.95 6.18 17.26
CA LEU A 141 -5.39 6.37 17.44
C LEU A 141 -5.85 6.21 18.90
N SER A 142 -4.94 5.85 19.81
CA SER A 142 -5.28 5.56 21.21
C SER A 142 -5.16 6.74 22.16
N ASP A 143 -4.96 7.97 21.64
CA ASP A 143 -4.74 9.18 22.44
C ASP A 143 -3.67 8.98 23.55
N GLY A 144 -2.61 8.20 23.24
CA GLY A 144 -1.52 7.90 24.17
C GLY A 144 -1.81 6.81 25.22
N GLU A 145 -2.94 6.11 25.13
CA GLU A 145 -3.20 4.94 25.98
C GLU A 145 -2.28 3.75 25.63
N SER A 146 -1.84 3.68 24.38
CA SER A 146 -0.85 2.71 23.91
C SER A 146 0.57 3.12 24.30
N LYS A 147 1.29 2.20 24.95
CA LYS A 147 2.74 2.33 25.20
C LYS A 147 3.59 1.77 24.05
N SER A 148 2.97 1.46 22.91
CA SER A 148 3.67 0.86 21.80
C SER A 148 4.59 1.88 21.12
N ASP A 149 5.73 1.39 20.63
CA ASP A 149 6.65 2.17 19.83
C ASP A 149 6.05 2.33 18.42
N MET A 150 5.64 3.56 18.09
CA MET A 150 5.07 3.87 16.78
C MET A 150 6.14 4.21 15.74
N GLY A 151 7.42 4.25 16.14
CA GLY A 151 8.53 4.61 15.26
C GLY A 151 8.71 3.63 14.10
N ILE A 152 9.06 4.20 12.94
CA ILE A 152 9.43 3.47 11.73
C ILE A 152 10.82 3.94 11.30
N ASP A 153 11.76 3.01 11.18
CA ASP A 153 13.02 3.23 10.46
C ASP A 153 13.04 2.31 9.24
N ILE A 154 13.17 2.88 8.03
CA ILE A 154 13.32 2.15 6.78
C ILE A 154 14.62 2.54 6.08
N THR A 155 15.31 1.54 5.57
CA THR A 155 16.46 1.72 4.67
C THR A 155 16.15 1.09 3.31
N TYR A 156 16.11 1.90 2.26
CA TYR A 156 16.12 1.39 0.89
C TYR A 156 17.53 1.30 0.35
N ILE A 157 17.91 0.11 -0.11
CA ILE A 157 19.24 -0.19 -0.64
C ILE A 157 19.10 -0.59 -2.09
N ILE A 158 19.62 0.25 -2.99
CA ILE A 158 19.86 -0.11 -4.38
C ILE A 158 21.25 -0.73 -4.44
N SER A 159 21.32 -2.01 -4.77
CA SER A 159 22.58 -2.74 -4.95
C SER A 159 22.45 -3.73 -6.09
N GLU A 160 23.47 -3.77 -6.94
CA GLU A 160 23.51 -4.60 -8.15
C GLU A 160 22.30 -4.34 -9.08
N ASN A 161 21.28 -5.19 -8.94
CA ASN A 161 20.12 -5.33 -9.81
C ASN A 161 18.81 -5.15 -9.03
N SER A 162 18.89 -4.83 -7.74
CA SER A 162 17.79 -4.98 -6.79
C SER A 162 17.56 -3.68 -6.02
N LEU A 163 16.29 -3.38 -5.76
CA LEU A 163 15.86 -2.49 -4.69
C LEU A 163 15.48 -3.34 -3.48
N ILE A 164 16.14 -3.14 -2.35
CA ILE A 164 15.93 -3.88 -1.12
C ILE A 164 15.37 -2.93 -0.06
N GLN A 165 14.41 -3.40 0.72
CA GLN A 165 13.94 -2.75 1.93
C GLN A 165 14.51 -3.49 3.14
N GLU A 166 15.08 -2.72 4.07
CA GLU A 166 15.33 -3.13 5.46
C GLU A 166 14.53 -2.21 6.37
N LYS A 167 13.97 -2.74 7.46
CA LYS A 167 13.12 -1.97 8.37
C LYS A 167 13.30 -2.33 9.83
N THR A 168 12.94 -1.41 10.70
CA THR A 168 12.78 -1.61 12.15
C THR A 168 11.53 -0.84 12.58
N GLU A 169 10.51 -1.57 13.01
CA GLU A 169 9.20 -1.05 13.40
C GLU A 169 8.48 -2.07 14.29
N LYS A 170 7.44 -1.65 15.02
CA LYS A 170 6.57 -2.56 15.79
C LYS A 170 5.09 -2.46 15.45
N ALA A 171 4.66 -1.34 14.88
CA ALA A 171 3.26 -1.00 14.70
C ALA A 171 2.84 -0.93 13.21
N MET A 172 3.77 -1.09 12.28
CA MET A 172 3.51 -0.91 10.86
C MET A 172 2.78 -2.14 10.30
N LEU A 173 1.77 -1.91 9.47
CA LEU A 173 1.01 -2.97 8.80
C LEU A 173 1.76 -3.54 7.57
N ASP A 174 3.10 -3.62 7.63
CA ASP A 174 3.95 -4.01 6.51
C ASP A 174 4.40 -5.50 6.63
N SER A 175 5.38 -5.90 5.83
CA SER A 175 5.90 -7.27 5.75
C SER A 175 6.25 -7.85 7.11
N LYS A 176 6.07 -9.17 7.31
CA LYS A 176 6.60 -9.85 8.50
C LYS A 176 8.13 -10.04 8.47
N PHE A 177 8.78 -9.65 7.37
CA PHE A 177 10.22 -9.73 7.19
C PHE A 177 10.85 -8.34 7.39
N ASP A 178 11.87 -8.27 8.23
CA ASP A 178 12.64 -7.03 8.44
C ASP A 178 13.48 -6.67 7.22
N ARG A 179 13.66 -7.62 6.29
CA ARG A 179 14.38 -7.44 5.04
C ARG A 179 13.70 -8.17 3.88
N ILE A 180 13.45 -7.46 2.79
CA ILE A 180 12.86 -8.04 1.56
C ILE A 180 13.38 -7.32 0.31
N THR A 181 13.57 -8.04 -0.79
CA THR A 181 13.86 -7.41 -2.08
C THR A 181 12.57 -6.91 -2.72
N LEU A 182 12.37 -5.59 -2.83
CA LEU A 182 11.16 -4.98 -3.38
C LEU A 182 11.01 -5.17 -4.90
N ILE A 183 12.10 -5.06 -5.65
CA ILE A 183 12.04 -5.25 -7.11
C ILE A 183 13.42 -5.57 -7.67
N LYS A 184 13.46 -6.31 -8.78
CA LYS A 184 14.68 -6.59 -9.53
C LYS A 184 14.56 -6.19 -10.99
N THR A 185 15.70 -5.85 -11.57
CA THR A 185 15.84 -5.66 -13.01
C THR A 185 15.92 -7.01 -13.74
N PRO A 186 15.44 -7.09 -14.99
CA PRO A 186 14.85 -6.00 -15.79
C PRO A 186 13.47 -5.58 -15.28
N LEU A 187 13.15 -4.28 -15.35
CA LEU A 187 11.86 -3.73 -14.89
C LEU A 187 10.74 -3.99 -15.92
N VAL A 188 10.39 -5.26 -16.11
CA VAL A 188 9.37 -5.74 -17.05
C VAL A 188 8.53 -6.83 -16.39
N ALA A 189 7.28 -6.97 -16.84
CA ALA A 189 6.42 -8.06 -16.39
C ALA A 189 7.05 -9.43 -16.70
N GLY A 190 6.94 -10.36 -15.75
CA GLY A 190 7.57 -11.68 -15.82
C GLY A 190 8.95 -11.79 -15.16
N THR A 191 9.57 -10.67 -14.76
CA THR A 191 10.83 -10.74 -14.00
C THR A 191 10.60 -11.42 -12.66
N PHE A 192 11.28 -12.54 -12.46
CA PHE A 192 11.09 -13.46 -11.34
C PHE A 192 12.38 -13.63 -10.53
N TRP A 193 12.24 -13.74 -9.21
CA TRP A 193 13.32 -14.16 -8.32
C TRP A 193 12.80 -14.97 -7.14
N SER A 194 13.71 -15.72 -6.51
CA SER A 194 13.45 -16.43 -5.25
C SER A 194 14.52 -16.01 -4.24
N GLU A 195 14.11 -15.76 -3.00
CA GLU A 195 15.02 -15.45 -1.90
C GLU A 195 14.61 -16.15 -0.61
N LYS A 196 15.60 -16.47 0.23
CA LYS A 196 15.37 -17.03 1.56
C LYS A 196 15.30 -15.89 2.56
N LEU A 197 14.18 -15.78 3.26
CA LEU A 197 13.93 -14.74 4.27
C LEU A 197 13.64 -15.39 5.62
N THR A 198 13.86 -14.64 6.68
CA THR A 198 13.55 -15.03 8.05
C THR A 198 12.57 -14.01 8.60
N ASP A 199 11.43 -14.47 9.12
CA ASP A 199 10.47 -13.58 9.77
C ASP A 199 10.98 -13.12 11.15
N SER A 200 10.26 -12.16 11.76
CA SER A 200 10.58 -11.62 13.08
C SER A 200 10.59 -12.66 14.22
N SER A 201 9.98 -13.83 14.01
CA SER A 201 10.01 -14.95 14.97
C SER A 201 11.25 -15.85 14.82
N GLY A 202 12.07 -15.62 13.79
CA GLY A 202 13.24 -16.43 13.48
C GLY A 202 12.96 -17.62 12.56
N LYS A 203 11.74 -17.73 12.00
CA LYS A 203 11.38 -18.81 11.08
C LYS A 203 11.80 -18.47 9.66
N GLY A 204 12.67 -19.29 9.09
CA GLY A 204 13.11 -19.16 7.70
C GLY A 204 12.09 -19.73 6.71
N THR A 205 11.84 -19.02 5.60
CA THR A 205 11.11 -19.52 4.44
C THR A 205 11.74 -19.05 3.13
N SER A 206 11.27 -19.57 1.98
CA SER A 206 11.63 -19.04 0.67
C SER A 206 10.43 -18.31 0.07
N ILE A 207 10.68 -17.10 -0.43
CA ILE A 207 9.69 -16.26 -1.08
C ILE A 207 9.98 -16.24 -2.58
N ASN A 208 8.98 -16.61 -3.37
CA ASN A 208 8.98 -16.45 -4.82
C ASN A 208 8.34 -15.11 -5.16
N SER A 209 9.03 -14.31 -5.96
CA SER A 209 8.60 -12.95 -6.30
C SER A 209 8.57 -12.75 -7.81
N ILE A 210 7.60 -11.98 -8.29
CA ILE A 210 7.44 -11.70 -9.72
C ILE A 210 6.84 -10.31 -9.95
N ILE A 211 7.36 -9.58 -10.95
CA ILE A 211 6.68 -8.41 -11.50
C ILE A 211 5.51 -8.93 -12.33
N THR A 212 4.28 -8.80 -11.84
CA THR A 212 3.08 -9.32 -12.53
C THR A 212 2.58 -8.34 -13.59
N LYS A 213 2.76 -7.03 -13.35
CA LYS A 213 2.18 -5.98 -14.18
C LYS A 213 3.10 -4.77 -14.27
N VAL A 214 3.15 -4.13 -15.44
CA VAL A 214 3.79 -2.83 -15.66
C VAL A 214 2.84 -1.95 -16.43
N GLU A 215 2.50 -0.80 -15.87
CA GLU A 215 1.55 0.16 -16.42
C GLU A 215 2.13 1.58 -16.42
N ILE A 216 1.49 2.46 -17.17
CA ILE A 216 1.78 3.89 -17.17
C ILE A 216 0.51 4.57 -16.65
N ASP A 217 0.66 5.42 -15.64
CA ASP A 217 -0.46 6.17 -15.08
C ASP A 217 -0.76 7.46 -15.86
N GLU A 218 -1.74 8.23 -15.36
CA GLU A 218 -2.20 9.47 -15.98
C GLU A 218 -1.10 10.54 -16.05
N ASP A 219 -0.10 10.49 -15.17
CA ASP A 219 1.06 11.39 -15.14
C ASP A 219 2.17 10.95 -16.11
N GLY A 220 1.99 9.82 -16.81
CA GLY A 220 3.00 9.24 -17.69
C GLY A 220 4.12 8.49 -16.94
N LEU A 221 3.93 8.19 -15.65
CA LEU A 221 4.90 7.51 -14.81
C LEU A 221 4.63 6.01 -14.77
N LYS A 222 5.70 5.20 -14.79
CA LYS A 222 5.52 3.74 -14.72
C LYS A 222 5.18 3.26 -13.32
N GLN A 223 4.29 2.27 -13.26
CA GLN A 223 3.94 1.53 -12.06
C GLN A 223 4.23 0.05 -12.26
N TYR A 224 4.77 -0.60 -11.23
CA TYR A 224 5.15 -2.00 -11.22
C TYR A 224 4.38 -2.72 -10.11
N THR A 225 3.53 -3.68 -10.47
CA THR A 225 2.91 -4.58 -9.50
C THR A 225 3.83 -5.77 -9.28
N VAL A 226 4.22 -6.00 -8.03
CA VAL A 226 5.12 -7.07 -7.61
C VAL A 226 4.40 -7.97 -6.63
N ARG A 227 4.35 -9.26 -6.94
CA ARG A 227 3.75 -10.31 -6.12
C ARG A 227 4.85 -11.09 -5.40
N TYR A 228 4.64 -11.41 -4.13
CA TYR A 228 5.53 -12.19 -3.27
C TYR A 228 4.74 -13.33 -2.65
N GLU A 229 5.21 -14.57 -2.78
CA GLU A 229 4.49 -15.76 -2.31
C GLU A 229 5.43 -16.67 -1.53
N ASP A 230 5.00 -17.05 -0.33
CA ASP A 230 5.68 -18.04 0.49
C ASP A 230 5.47 -19.43 -0.12
N ILE A 231 6.56 -20.15 -0.39
CA ILE A 231 6.45 -21.50 -0.97
C ILE A 231 5.90 -22.54 0.02
N ASN A 232 5.92 -22.24 1.32
CA ASN A 232 5.58 -23.16 2.39
C ASN A 232 4.27 -22.81 3.11
N SER A 233 3.59 -21.73 2.72
CA SER A 233 2.34 -21.29 3.35
C SER A 233 1.44 -20.57 2.34
N SER A 234 0.25 -20.17 2.78
CA SER A 234 -0.65 -19.33 1.99
C SER A 234 -0.25 -17.85 1.97
N TYR A 235 0.77 -17.46 2.76
CA TYR A 235 1.18 -16.07 2.90
C TYR A 235 1.59 -15.45 1.56
N TYR A 236 1.09 -14.25 1.30
CA TYR A 236 1.52 -13.43 0.18
C TYR A 236 1.61 -11.96 0.56
N GLU A 237 2.36 -11.22 -0.26
CA GLU A 237 2.30 -9.77 -0.35
C GLU A 237 2.12 -9.36 -1.81
N GLU A 238 1.48 -8.24 -2.05
CA GLU A 238 1.49 -7.54 -3.33
C GLU A 238 1.85 -6.08 -3.07
N ARG A 239 2.73 -5.53 -3.90
CA ARG A 239 3.15 -4.13 -3.81
C ARG A 239 3.02 -3.47 -5.17
N ILE A 240 2.57 -2.22 -5.17
CA ILE A 240 2.68 -1.35 -6.34
C ILE A 240 3.80 -0.36 -6.10
N ILE A 241 4.74 -0.28 -7.04
CA ILE A 241 5.91 0.62 -6.97
C ILE A 241 5.82 1.60 -8.14
N LYS A 242 5.78 2.91 -7.89
CA LYS A 242 5.67 3.98 -8.90
C LYS A 242 6.99 4.74 -9.05
N GLU A 243 7.33 5.08 -10.29
CA GLU A 243 8.47 5.96 -10.60
C GLU A 243 8.39 7.29 -9.80
N GLY A 244 9.50 7.68 -9.20
CA GLY A 244 9.65 8.89 -8.39
C GLY A 244 9.09 8.82 -6.97
N ALA A 245 8.19 7.87 -6.68
CA ALA A 245 7.54 7.75 -5.37
C ALA A 245 8.00 6.52 -4.58
N GLY A 246 8.29 5.39 -5.22
CA GLY A 246 8.62 4.13 -4.54
C GLY A 246 7.38 3.29 -4.31
N VAL A 247 7.28 2.61 -3.18
CA VAL A 247 6.09 1.81 -2.84
C VAL A 247 4.90 2.76 -2.67
N ILE A 248 3.80 2.52 -3.38
CA ILE A 248 2.56 3.32 -3.30
C ILE A 248 1.36 2.52 -2.83
N SER A 249 1.47 1.20 -2.77
CA SER A 249 0.44 0.33 -2.22
C SER A 249 1.08 -0.97 -1.73
N VAL A 250 0.56 -1.48 -0.61
CA VAL A 250 0.89 -2.80 -0.08
C VAL A 250 -0.40 -3.50 0.29
N GLU A 251 -0.55 -4.72 -0.17
CA GLU A 251 -1.56 -5.69 0.28
C GLU A 251 -0.85 -6.92 0.82
N LYS A 252 -1.35 -7.51 1.89
CA LYS A 252 -0.83 -8.76 2.45
C LYS A 252 -1.92 -9.55 3.13
N LEU A 253 -1.67 -10.83 3.37
CA LEU A 253 -2.46 -11.59 4.34
C LEU A 253 -2.04 -11.23 5.77
N LEU A 254 -3.01 -10.78 6.56
CA LEU A 254 -2.90 -10.74 8.00
C LEU A 254 -3.30 -12.11 8.55
N GLU A 255 -2.42 -12.73 9.33
CA GLU A 255 -2.68 -14.00 10.00
C GLU A 255 -2.95 -13.71 11.48
N LEU A 256 -4.18 -13.93 11.91
CA LEU A 256 -4.60 -13.94 13.31
C LEU A 256 -4.77 -15.39 13.77
N GLU A 257 -4.90 -15.62 15.08
CA GLU A 257 -4.97 -16.96 15.67
C GLU A 257 -6.03 -17.87 14.99
N ASP A 258 -7.20 -17.32 14.67
CA ASP A 258 -8.34 -18.07 14.12
C ASP A 258 -8.75 -17.67 12.69
N SER A 259 -8.10 -16.68 12.08
CA SER A 259 -8.51 -16.18 10.76
C SER A 259 -7.37 -15.57 9.95
N THR A 260 -7.53 -15.62 8.63
CA THR A 260 -6.65 -14.92 7.70
C THR A 260 -7.51 -14.10 6.75
N PHE A 261 -7.13 -12.85 6.53
CA PHE A 261 -7.81 -11.98 5.56
C PHE A 261 -6.85 -10.94 4.98
N PRO A 262 -7.11 -10.46 3.76
CA PRO A 262 -6.27 -9.44 3.15
C PRO A 262 -6.44 -8.10 3.87
N VAL A 263 -5.32 -7.44 4.11
CA VAL A 263 -5.25 -6.06 4.59
C VAL A 263 -4.36 -5.27 3.66
N SER A 264 -4.63 -3.97 3.55
CA SER A 264 -3.87 -3.11 2.66
C SER A 264 -3.73 -1.68 3.18
N TYR A 265 -2.71 -1.00 2.69
CA TYR A 265 -2.56 0.45 2.78
C TYR A 265 -2.04 1.00 1.45
N PHE A 266 -2.32 2.27 1.20
CA PHE A 266 -2.01 2.95 -0.05
C PHE A 266 -1.55 4.38 0.22
N LEU A 267 -0.70 4.87 -0.68
CA LEU A 267 -0.16 6.22 -0.63
C LEU A 267 -1.28 7.21 -0.90
N TYR A 268 -1.56 8.02 0.10
CA TYR A 268 -2.56 9.06 0.02
C TYR A 268 -1.97 10.35 -0.53
N LEU A 269 -0.81 10.75 -0.02
CA LEU A 269 -0.12 11.97 -0.43
C LEU A 269 1.39 11.77 -0.32
N SER A 270 2.15 12.39 -1.22
CA SER A 270 3.60 12.39 -1.15
C SER A 270 4.22 13.60 -1.83
N GLY A 271 5.50 13.85 -1.56
CA GLY A 271 6.24 14.97 -2.13
C GLY A 271 6.74 15.95 -1.08
N ASP A 272 6.80 17.23 -1.47
CA ASP A 272 7.18 18.35 -0.61
C ASP A 272 5.94 18.85 0.14
N VAL A 273 5.45 18.01 1.07
CA VAL A 273 4.20 18.25 1.81
C VAL A 273 4.51 18.79 3.20
N LYS A 274 3.75 19.79 3.63
CA LYS A 274 3.96 20.47 4.92
C LYS A 274 2.88 20.09 5.91
N ARG A 275 3.24 20.04 7.19
CA ARG A 275 2.27 20.00 8.28
C ARG A 275 1.69 21.40 8.40
N VAL A 276 0.37 21.50 8.33
CA VAL A 276 -0.35 22.75 8.49
C VAL A 276 -1.47 22.53 9.49
N ASP A 277 -1.56 23.43 10.46
CA ASP A 277 -2.69 23.48 11.37
C ASP A 277 -3.89 24.04 10.62
N VAL A 278 -4.90 23.20 10.44
CA VAL A 278 -6.20 23.59 9.89
C VAL A 278 -7.22 23.60 11.01
N LYS A 279 -8.22 24.47 10.87
CA LYS A 279 -9.36 24.55 11.78
C LYS A 279 -10.54 23.92 11.08
N ILE A 280 -11.05 22.84 11.65
CA ILE A 280 -12.19 22.11 11.12
C ILE A 280 -13.39 22.35 12.02
N TYR A 281 -14.54 22.62 11.43
CA TYR A 281 -15.76 22.93 12.18
C TYR A 281 -16.71 21.73 12.19
N PHE A 282 -17.01 21.19 13.38
CA PHE A 282 -17.95 20.08 13.56
C PHE A 282 -19.16 20.51 14.38
N PRO A 283 -20.36 19.96 14.12
CA PRO A 283 -21.55 20.20 14.94
C PRO A 283 -21.38 19.68 16.36
N ASP A 284 -21.97 20.36 17.34
CA ASP A 284 -22.23 19.75 18.65
C ASP A 284 -23.29 18.63 18.54
N LYS A 285 -23.38 17.73 19.54
CA LYS A 285 -24.38 16.64 19.54
C LYS A 285 -25.85 17.11 19.52
N LYS A 286 -26.12 18.39 19.82
CA LYS A 286 -27.48 18.96 19.82
C LYS A 286 -27.83 19.61 18.48
N ALA A 287 -26.88 19.70 17.55
CA ALA A 287 -26.99 20.40 16.28
C ALA A 287 -27.39 21.89 16.44
N GLU A 288 -26.90 22.56 17.48
CA GLU A 288 -27.17 23.98 17.73
C GLU A 288 -26.07 24.89 17.17
N LYS A 289 -24.81 24.47 17.31
CA LYS A 289 -23.62 25.20 16.88
C LYS A 289 -22.59 24.28 16.24
N VAL A 290 -21.69 24.88 15.47
CA VAL A 290 -20.43 24.24 15.07
C VAL A 290 -19.28 24.75 15.92
N HIS A 291 -18.41 23.85 16.33
CA HIS A 291 -17.23 24.14 17.15
C HIS A 291 -15.96 23.82 16.37
N MET A 292 -14.94 24.63 16.62
CA MET A 292 -13.65 24.50 15.95
C MET A 292 -12.80 23.44 16.65
N GLU A 293 -12.31 22.49 15.88
CA GLU A 293 -11.30 21.51 16.25
C GLU A 293 -10.03 21.79 15.42
N LYS A 294 -8.89 21.96 16.09
CA LYS A 294 -7.60 22.12 15.38
C LYS A 294 -7.10 20.76 14.95
N ARG A 295 -6.72 20.63 13.69
CA ARG A 295 -6.10 19.43 13.13
C ARG A 295 -4.78 19.78 12.49
N ASN A 296 -3.76 19.01 12.82
CA ASN A 296 -2.48 19.08 12.13
C ASN A 296 -2.52 18.10 10.96
N ILE A 297 -2.56 18.61 9.72
CA ILE A 297 -2.68 17.76 8.53
C ILE A 297 -1.50 17.96 7.60
N PHE A 298 -1.18 16.94 6.81
CA PHE A 298 -0.21 17.05 5.73
C PHE A 298 -0.87 17.41 4.43
N ILE A 299 -0.30 18.40 3.76
CA ILE A 299 -0.81 18.91 2.51
C ILE A 299 0.33 19.39 1.60
N ASP A 300 0.11 19.28 0.30
CA ASP A 300 0.73 20.14 -0.68
C ASP A 300 0.08 21.53 -0.54
N ASP A 301 0.86 22.63 -0.57
CA ASP A 301 0.34 24.00 -0.41
C ASP A 301 -0.80 24.28 -1.40
N ALA A 302 -0.75 23.68 -2.60
CA ALA A 302 -1.80 23.80 -3.62
C ALA A 302 -3.12 23.07 -3.29
N LYS A 303 -3.13 22.16 -2.29
CA LYS A 303 -4.25 21.27 -1.95
C LYS A 303 -4.79 21.45 -0.53
N ILE A 304 -4.47 22.58 0.12
CA ILE A 304 -4.88 22.83 1.51
C ILE A 304 -6.39 22.71 1.75
N ALA A 305 -7.20 23.28 0.85
CA ALA A 305 -8.66 23.23 0.96
C ALA A 305 -9.20 21.80 0.78
N GLN A 306 -8.59 21.03 -0.13
CA GLN A 306 -8.92 19.61 -0.33
C GLN A 306 -8.62 18.80 0.93
N GLY A 307 -7.42 18.99 1.51
CA GLY A 307 -7.02 18.34 2.74
C GLY A 307 -7.97 18.65 3.91
N ALA A 308 -8.32 19.93 4.11
CA ALA A 308 -9.25 20.32 5.16
C ALA A 308 -10.66 19.72 4.96
N MET A 309 -11.16 19.70 3.72
CA MET A 309 -12.45 19.08 3.42
C MET A 309 -12.43 17.57 3.66
N GLN A 310 -11.37 16.88 3.26
CA GLN A 310 -11.22 15.44 3.51
C GLN A 310 -11.12 15.13 5.02
N THR A 311 -10.47 16.00 5.80
CA THR A 311 -10.45 15.88 7.27
C THR A 311 -11.84 16.09 7.87
N LEU A 312 -12.60 17.08 7.39
CA LEU A 312 -14.00 17.26 7.80
C LEU A 312 -14.86 16.02 7.49
N MET A 313 -14.63 15.37 6.34
CA MET A 313 -15.36 14.16 5.95
C MET A 313 -15.02 12.93 6.81
N ARG A 314 -13.82 12.88 7.41
CA ARG A 314 -13.43 11.81 8.35
C ARG A 314 -14.17 11.90 9.68
N GLY A 315 -14.64 13.09 10.06
CA GLY A 315 -15.33 13.31 11.32
C GLY A 315 -14.43 13.86 12.44
N PRO A 316 -15.02 14.28 13.57
CA PRO A 316 -14.31 14.84 14.71
C PRO A 316 -13.49 13.77 15.46
N ILE A 317 -12.49 14.22 16.22
CA ILE A 317 -11.84 13.39 17.25
C ILE A 317 -12.56 13.61 18.59
N ASP A 318 -13.03 14.82 18.87
CA ASP A 318 -13.77 15.11 20.10
C ASP A 318 -15.12 14.37 20.09
N ASP A 319 -15.27 13.42 21.02
CA ASP A 319 -16.49 12.65 21.23
C ASP A 319 -17.72 13.50 21.56
N ASN A 320 -17.56 14.77 21.95
CA ASN A 320 -18.65 15.72 22.15
C ASN A 320 -19.15 16.36 20.85
N LEU A 321 -18.46 16.14 19.73
CA LEU A 321 -18.83 16.65 18.41
C LEU A 321 -19.40 15.53 17.53
N ALA A 322 -20.19 15.89 16.52
CA ALA A 322 -20.81 14.95 15.59
C ALA A 322 -20.12 14.99 14.22
N GLY A 323 -20.24 13.92 13.44
CA GLY A 323 -19.88 13.95 12.02
C GLY A 323 -20.81 14.88 11.25
N ALA A 324 -20.25 15.78 10.45
CA ALA A 324 -21.03 16.76 9.68
C ALA A 324 -21.51 16.23 8.32
N ILE A 325 -20.75 15.31 7.73
CA ILE A 325 -20.95 14.84 6.35
C ILE A 325 -21.60 13.45 6.36
N PRO A 326 -22.65 13.22 5.55
CA PRO A 326 -23.28 11.91 5.46
C PRO A 326 -22.29 10.80 5.06
N ILE A 327 -22.44 9.65 5.72
CA ILE A 327 -21.60 8.47 5.47
C ILE A 327 -21.73 8.04 4.00
N GLY A 328 -20.58 7.73 3.37
CA GLY A 328 -20.52 7.32 1.96
C GLY A 328 -20.38 8.48 0.96
N THR A 329 -20.44 9.73 1.41
CA THR A 329 -20.15 10.90 0.57
C THR A 329 -18.71 10.85 0.05
N ARG A 330 -18.52 11.11 -1.25
CA ARG A 330 -17.20 11.29 -1.88
C ARG A 330 -17.01 12.75 -2.27
N LEU A 331 -15.79 13.25 -2.10
CA LEU A 331 -15.35 14.53 -2.66
C LEU A 331 -14.89 14.27 -4.09
N LEU A 332 -15.63 14.76 -5.09
CA LEU A 332 -15.35 14.56 -6.50
C LEU A 332 -14.33 15.56 -7.03
N ASP A 333 -14.52 16.84 -6.70
CA ASP A 333 -13.61 17.92 -7.07
C ASP A 333 -13.64 19.05 -6.05
N ILE A 334 -12.55 19.81 -5.98
CA ILE A 334 -12.48 21.05 -5.21
C ILE A 334 -11.54 22.04 -5.89
N SER A 335 -12.02 23.25 -6.12
CA SER A 335 -11.24 24.29 -6.78
C SER A 335 -11.55 25.68 -6.22
N ILE A 336 -10.55 26.56 -6.23
CA ILE A 336 -10.70 27.95 -5.76
C ILE A 336 -10.53 28.88 -6.95
N SER A 337 -11.52 29.72 -7.19
CA SER A 337 -11.46 30.74 -8.23
C SER A 337 -12.17 32.01 -7.79
N ASN A 338 -11.50 33.17 -7.94
CA ASN A 338 -12.06 34.49 -7.63
C ASN A 338 -12.68 34.62 -6.23
N GLY A 339 -12.05 34.03 -5.21
CA GLY A 339 -12.56 34.09 -3.84
C GLY A 339 -13.69 33.11 -3.52
N VAL A 340 -14.06 32.23 -4.46
CA VAL A 340 -15.09 31.20 -4.27
C VAL A 340 -14.42 29.83 -4.32
N CYS A 341 -14.63 29.00 -3.28
CA CYS A 341 -14.29 27.60 -3.28
C CYS A 341 -15.47 26.79 -3.82
N TYR A 342 -15.29 26.10 -4.94
CA TYR A 342 -16.26 25.18 -5.51
C TYR A 342 -15.96 23.79 -4.98
N VAL A 343 -16.95 23.15 -4.37
CA VAL A 343 -16.82 21.82 -3.76
C VAL A 343 -17.86 20.92 -4.37
N ASP A 344 -17.42 19.91 -5.11
CA ASP A 344 -18.28 18.95 -5.79
C ASP A 344 -18.34 17.64 -5.02
N PHE A 345 -19.54 17.25 -4.61
CA PHE A 345 -19.78 16.02 -3.87
C PHE A 345 -20.51 14.98 -4.72
N SER A 346 -20.37 13.72 -4.34
CA SER A 346 -21.18 12.66 -4.89
C SER A 346 -22.62 12.70 -4.37
N ARG A 347 -23.52 11.98 -5.06
CA ARG A 347 -24.96 11.99 -4.76
C ARG A 347 -25.31 11.60 -3.30
N GLU A 348 -24.52 10.75 -2.68
CA GLU A 348 -24.67 10.31 -1.29
C GLU A 348 -24.70 11.49 -0.29
N PHE A 349 -24.11 12.63 -0.64
CA PHE A 349 -24.18 13.86 0.17
C PHE A 349 -25.63 14.31 0.45
N ILE A 350 -26.53 14.10 -0.50
CA ILE A 350 -27.96 14.42 -0.36
C ILE A 350 -28.71 13.18 0.10
N ASP A 351 -28.54 12.06 -0.60
CA ASP A 351 -29.40 10.89 -0.45
C ASP A 351 -29.23 10.18 0.91
N ASN A 352 -28.04 10.25 1.51
CA ASN A 352 -27.76 9.65 2.82
C ASN A 352 -27.90 10.63 3.99
N HIS A 353 -28.28 11.88 3.72
CA HIS A 353 -28.42 12.87 4.78
C HIS A 353 -29.56 12.48 5.74
N SER A 354 -29.33 12.57 7.05
CA SER A 354 -30.33 12.24 8.07
C SER A 354 -31.57 13.16 8.06
N GLY A 355 -31.45 14.27 7.34
CA GLY A 355 -32.47 15.31 7.19
C GLY A 355 -32.66 16.17 8.43
N GLY A 356 -33.62 17.08 8.34
CA GLY A 356 -34.00 17.98 9.43
C GLY A 356 -33.24 19.29 9.36
N SER A 357 -33.97 20.41 9.46
CA SER A 357 -33.44 21.74 9.16
C SER A 357 -32.21 22.12 10.01
N ALA A 358 -32.13 21.65 11.25
CA ALA A 358 -30.97 21.89 12.11
C ALA A 358 -29.73 21.13 11.62
N SER A 359 -29.87 19.82 11.34
CA SER A 359 -28.76 19.00 10.83
C SER A 359 -28.26 19.49 9.48
N GLU A 360 -29.19 19.81 8.56
CA GLU A 360 -28.86 20.33 7.23
C GLU A 360 -28.08 21.65 7.32
N LEU A 361 -28.50 22.54 8.23
CA LEU A 361 -27.81 23.80 8.47
C LEU A 361 -26.42 23.59 9.09
N MET A 362 -26.26 22.64 10.00
CA MET A 362 -24.96 22.32 10.60
C MET A 362 -23.99 21.71 9.58
N THR A 363 -24.45 20.84 8.68
CA THR A 363 -23.63 20.32 7.57
C THR A 363 -23.10 21.45 6.69
N LEU A 364 -23.96 22.40 6.30
CA LEU A 364 -23.53 23.57 5.53
C LEU A 364 -22.58 24.47 6.33
N ALA A 365 -22.89 24.76 7.59
CA ALA A 365 -22.05 25.58 8.45
C ALA A 365 -20.65 24.97 8.63
N SER A 366 -20.56 23.67 8.84
CA SER A 366 -19.30 22.93 8.93
C SER A 366 -18.43 23.08 7.68
N ILE A 367 -19.00 22.86 6.49
CA ILE A 367 -18.28 22.99 5.21
C ILE A 367 -17.83 24.43 5.01
N VAL A 368 -18.76 25.38 5.12
CA VAL A 368 -18.53 26.78 4.78
C VAL A 368 -17.55 27.42 5.75
N ASN A 369 -17.70 27.20 7.07
CA ASN A 369 -16.81 27.79 8.07
C ASN A 369 -15.41 27.18 8.00
N THR A 370 -15.28 25.87 7.73
CA THR A 370 -13.97 25.22 7.54
C THR A 370 -13.22 25.82 6.34
N LEU A 371 -13.88 25.93 5.18
CA LEU A 371 -13.21 26.39 3.96
C LEU A 371 -12.98 27.91 3.95
N THR A 372 -13.78 28.69 4.67
CA THR A 372 -13.58 30.16 4.79
C THR A 372 -12.54 30.55 5.85
N GLU A 373 -11.90 29.60 6.55
CA GLU A 373 -10.67 29.89 7.31
C GLU A 373 -9.49 30.23 6.42
N PHE A 374 -9.53 29.84 5.14
CA PHE A 374 -8.51 30.20 4.18
C PHE A 374 -8.77 31.62 3.67
N ASP A 375 -7.80 32.52 3.85
CA ASP A 375 -7.93 33.94 3.46
C ASP A 375 -8.33 34.13 1.99
N SER A 376 -7.91 33.20 1.12
CA SER A 376 -8.24 33.19 -0.31
C SER A 376 -9.69 32.79 -0.62
N VAL A 377 -10.44 32.27 0.36
CA VAL A 377 -11.83 31.79 0.22
C VAL A 377 -12.76 32.70 1.00
N LYS A 378 -13.66 33.38 0.29
CA LYS A 378 -14.69 34.25 0.87
C LYS A 378 -16.07 33.60 0.86
N LYS A 379 -16.31 32.70 -0.10
CA LYS A 379 -17.57 31.97 -0.26
C LYS A 379 -17.32 30.53 -0.67
N VAL A 380 -18.30 29.67 -0.44
CA VAL A 380 -18.28 28.28 -0.87
C VAL A 380 -19.49 27.98 -1.73
N GLN A 381 -19.27 27.49 -2.95
CA GLN A 381 -20.30 26.94 -3.80
C GLN A 381 -20.29 25.42 -3.69
N ILE A 382 -21.42 24.85 -3.28
CA ILE A 382 -21.61 23.40 -3.27
C ILE A 382 -22.18 22.96 -4.62
N LEU A 383 -21.67 21.84 -5.13
CA LEU A 383 -22.14 21.11 -6.30
C LEU A 383 -22.39 19.65 -5.92
N VAL A 384 -23.28 19.01 -6.66
CA VAL A 384 -23.50 17.56 -6.56
C VAL A 384 -23.45 16.98 -7.97
N GLU A 385 -22.52 16.04 -8.19
CA GLU A 385 -22.27 15.43 -9.50
C GLU A 385 -22.05 16.49 -10.60
N GLY A 386 -21.25 17.53 -10.29
CA GLY A 386 -20.89 18.63 -11.17
C GLY A 386 -22.01 19.66 -11.41
N LYS A 387 -23.16 19.55 -10.74
CA LYS A 387 -24.33 20.42 -10.96
C LYS A 387 -24.62 21.30 -9.76
N LYS A 388 -25.07 22.53 -10.04
CA LYS A 388 -25.63 23.46 -9.07
C LYS A 388 -27.14 23.30 -8.97
N GLY A 389 -27.72 23.78 -7.86
CA GLY A 389 -29.18 23.91 -7.71
C GLY A 389 -29.90 22.64 -7.25
N GLU A 390 -29.16 21.65 -6.75
CA GLU A 390 -29.74 20.62 -5.90
C GLU A 390 -30.22 21.22 -4.57
N THR A 391 -31.06 20.48 -3.87
CA THR A 391 -31.60 20.92 -2.57
C THR A 391 -31.12 19.99 -1.47
N LEU A 392 -30.51 20.57 -0.43
CA LEU A 392 -30.29 19.86 0.83
C LEU A 392 -31.46 20.21 1.77
N GLY A 393 -32.43 19.31 1.86
CA GLY A 393 -33.69 19.52 2.58
C GLY A 393 -34.53 20.64 1.96
N ASN A 394 -34.59 21.80 2.63
CA ASN A 394 -35.29 23.00 2.14
C ASN A 394 -34.34 24.10 1.63
N ILE A 395 -33.03 23.83 1.58
CA ILE A 395 -32.01 24.82 1.19
C ILE A 395 -31.57 24.55 -0.25
N LEU A 396 -31.82 25.52 -1.13
CA LEU A 396 -31.39 25.47 -2.52
C LEU A 396 -29.89 25.81 -2.63
N LEU A 397 -29.11 24.94 -3.27
CA LEU A 397 -27.65 25.05 -3.42
C LEU A 397 -27.26 25.65 -4.78
N ASP A 398 -27.94 26.72 -5.20
CA ASP A 398 -27.70 27.38 -6.49
C ASP A 398 -26.73 28.58 -6.39
N VAL A 399 -26.56 29.13 -5.19
CA VAL A 399 -25.70 30.29 -4.91
C VAL A 399 -24.54 29.97 -3.96
N PRO A 400 -23.38 30.65 -4.09
CA PRO A 400 -22.30 30.52 -3.13
C PRO A 400 -22.69 31.03 -1.74
N LEU A 401 -22.38 30.26 -0.71
CA LEU A 401 -22.66 30.55 0.69
C LEU A 401 -21.50 31.32 1.33
N GLU A 402 -21.83 32.29 2.17
CA GLU A 402 -20.89 33.06 2.98
C GLU A 402 -20.69 32.41 4.35
N ARG A 403 -19.58 32.77 5.00
CA ARG A 403 -19.25 32.35 6.36
C ARG A 403 -20.43 32.59 7.32
N MET A 404 -20.71 31.59 8.17
CA MET A 404 -21.85 31.57 9.07
C MET A 404 -21.39 31.78 10.52
N ASP A 405 -20.84 32.96 10.83
CA ASP A 405 -20.25 33.26 12.15
C ASP A 405 -21.26 33.12 13.29
N ASN A 406 -22.54 33.40 13.02
CA ASN A 406 -23.62 33.26 14.00
C ASN A 406 -23.89 31.80 14.41
N LEU A 407 -23.36 30.82 13.68
CA LEU A 407 -23.48 29.39 13.99
C LEU A 407 -22.24 28.82 14.66
N ILE A 408 -21.17 29.61 14.82
CA ILE A 408 -19.99 29.19 15.55
C ILE A 408 -20.29 29.29 17.05
N GLY A 409 -20.04 28.20 17.78
CA GLY A 409 -20.14 28.14 19.24
C GLY A 409 -18.87 28.69 19.90
N GLU A 410 -18.98 29.11 21.15
CA GLU A 410 -17.80 29.43 21.95
C GLU A 410 -16.92 28.18 22.08
N GLN A 411 -15.61 28.39 22.15
CA GLN A 411 -14.67 27.28 22.27
C GLN A 411 -14.95 26.56 23.60
N LEU A 412 -15.33 25.29 23.53
CA LEU A 412 -15.47 24.46 24.73
C LEU A 412 -14.08 24.40 25.37
N ALA A 413 -13.92 25.02 26.54
CA ALA A 413 -12.65 25.01 27.26
C ALA A 413 -12.24 23.55 27.47
N SER A 414 -11.00 23.21 27.08
CA SER A 414 -10.44 21.92 27.40
C SER A 414 -10.39 21.77 28.93
N ILE A 415 -10.56 20.53 29.43
CA ILE A 415 -10.53 20.23 30.87
C ILE A 415 -9.20 20.72 31.51
N GLU A 416 -8.12 20.81 30.74
CA GLU A 416 -6.85 21.39 31.16
C GLU A 416 -6.93 22.88 31.53
N GLU A 417 -7.63 23.71 30.73
CA GLU A 417 -7.79 25.14 31.01
C GLU A 417 -8.62 25.39 32.27
N LEU A 418 -9.66 24.57 32.50
CA LEU A 418 -10.50 24.64 33.69
C LEU A 418 -9.74 24.21 34.97
N SER A 419 -8.81 23.26 34.87
CA SER A 419 -7.96 22.83 35.99
C SER A 419 -6.95 23.90 36.42
N SER A 420 -6.44 24.69 35.47
CA SER A 420 -5.53 25.80 35.76
C SER A 420 -6.25 26.98 36.43
N HIS A 421 -7.52 27.21 36.05
CA HIS A 421 -8.35 28.25 36.64
C HIS A 421 -8.77 27.91 38.08
N SER A 422 -9.08 26.65 38.40
CA SER A 422 -9.42 26.25 39.77
C SER A 422 -8.22 26.38 40.73
N GLN A 423 -7.02 25.99 40.30
CA GLN A 423 -5.79 26.16 41.09
C GLN A 423 -5.43 27.64 41.31
N SER A 424 -5.80 28.53 40.38
CA SER A 424 -5.57 29.98 40.53
C SER A 424 -6.54 30.62 41.52
N LEU A 425 -7.78 30.12 41.63
CA LEU A 425 -8.78 30.61 42.58
C LEU A 425 -8.52 30.12 44.01
N GLU A 426 -8.01 28.90 44.20
CA GLU A 426 -7.58 28.41 45.51
C GLU A 426 -6.42 29.24 46.09
N ARG A 427 -5.43 29.61 45.26
CA ARG A 427 -4.30 30.47 45.69
C ARG A 427 -4.71 31.90 46.07
N LEU A 428 -5.80 32.42 45.50
CA LEU A 428 -6.33 33.74 45.88
C LEU A 428 -7.12 33.70 47.19
N SER A 429 -7.69 32.55 47.56
CA SER A 429 -8.37 32.35 48.84
C SER A 429 -7.42 32.14 50.02
N GLU A 430 -6.23 31.57 49.77
CA GLU A 430 -5.18 31.40 50.79
C GLU A 430 -4.36 32.68 51.07
N GLY A 431 -4.36 33.63 50.13
CA GLY A 431 -3.65 34.91 50.26
C GLY A 431 -4.41 36.01 51.02
N CYS A 432 -5.65 35.76 51.45
CA CYS A 432 -6.51 36.75 52.10
C CYS A 432 -6.87 36.34 53.54
N ASN A 433 -5.88 35.97 54.34
CA ASN A 433 -5.96 35.94 55.80
C ASN A 433 -4.89 36.87 56.38
N CYS A 434 -5.26 38.13 56.63
CA CYS A 434 -4.53 39.09 57.45
C CYS A 434 -5.54 39.82 58.35
#